data_AF-A0A382RXH9-F1
#
_entry.id   AF-A0A382RXH9-F1
#
_cell.length_a   1.000
_cell.length_b   1.000
_cell.length_c   1.000
_cell.angle_alpha   90.00
_cell.angle_beta   90.00
_cell.angle_gamma   90.00
#
_symmetry.space_group_name_H-M   'P 1'
#
loop_
_entity.id
_entity.type
_entity.pdbx_description
1 polymer ?
#
loop_
_entity_poly.entity_id
_entity_poly.type
_entity_poly.pdbx_seq_one_letter_code
_entity_poly.pdbx_strand_id
1 'polypeptide(L)'
;MTQVETAPVQRALISVSDKSSILEFARGLHNLKVEILSTGGTAQLLRESGIPVVEVSDYTGFPEMMGGRVKTLHPKIHGGILGRRGPDKVEMTAMGITPIDLVVVNLYPFEQTVAT
;
A
#
# COMPACT_ATOMS: atom_id res chain seq x y z
N MET A 1 15.00 21.46 16.90
CA MET A 1 14.42 20.13 16.62
C MET A 1 12.90 20.30 16.60
N THR A 2 12.27 20.23 15.43
CA THR A 2 10.81 20.21 15.31
C THR A 2 10.29 18.91 15.94
N GLN A 3 9.35 19.01 16.89
CA GLN A 3 8.63 17.85 17.40
C GLN A 3 8.02 17.10 16.20
N VAL A 4 8.37 15.83 16.04
CA VAL A 4 7.67 14.95 15.10
C VAL A 4 6.34 14.62 15.77
N GLU A 5 5.29 15.28 15.33
CA GLU A 5 3.94 14.97 15.77
C GLU A 5 3.57 13.58 15.24
N THR A 6 3.46 12.59 16.12
CA THR A 6 3.22 11.20 15.73
C THR A 6 1.75 11.03 15.36
N ALA A 7 1.50 10.97 14.04
CA ALA A 7 0.28 10.52 13.39
C ALA A 7 -0.16 9.09 13.74
N PRO A 8 -1.38 8.72 14.20
CA PRO A 8 -1.79 7.32 14.11
C PRO A 8 -1.83 6.88 12.64
N VAL A 9 -1.45 5.64 12.37
CA VAL A 9 -1.56 5.02 11.04
C VAL A 9 -3.05 4.83 10.74
N GLN A 10 -3.53 5.38 9.64
CA GLN A 10 -4.90 5.19 9.15
C GLN A 10 -4.94 4.30 7.92
N ARG A 11 -3.88 4.32 7.10
CA ARG A 11 -3.80 3.50 5.89
C ARG A 11 -2.42 2.90 5.66
N ALA A 12 -2.41 1.63 5.25
CA ALA A 12 -1.22 0.89 4.87
C ALA A 12 -1.27 0.45 3.40
N LEU A 13 -0.15 0.58 2.67
CA LEU A 13 0.08 -0.06 1.38
C LEU A 13 0.97 -1.29 1.59
N ILE A 14 0.45 -2.48 1.28
CA ILE A 14 1.18 -3.74 1.43
C ILE A 14 1.43 -4.36 0.04
N SER A 15 2.70 -4.46 -0.35
CA SER A 15 3.12 -5.09 -1.60
C SER A 15 4.41 -5.87 -1.39
N VAL A 16 4.27 -7.14 -1.01
CA VAL A 16 5.39 -8.02 -0.66
C VAL A 16 5.54 -9.19 -1.64
N SER A 17 6.78 -9.52 -1.99
CA SER A 17 7.15 -10.77 -2.67
C SER A 17 7.10 -11.94 -1.68
N ASP A 18 7.87 -11.85 -0.59
CA ASP A 18 7.84 -12.80 0.52
C ASP A 18 6.65 -12.50 1.43
N LYS A 19 5.76 -13.49 1.58
CA LYS A 19 4.49 -13.39 2.32
C LYS A 19 4.59 -13.96 3.73
N SER A 20 5.80 -14.28 4.20
CA SER A 20 6.03 -14.76 5.56
C SER A 20 5.42 -13.80 6.59
N SER A 21 4.59 -14.36 7.49
CA SER A 21 3.87 -13.65 8.57
C SER A 21 2.96 -12.49 8.15
N ILE A 22 2.70 -12.29 6.85
CA ILE A 22 1.92 -11.12 6.38
C ILE A 22 0.47 -11.16 6.84
N LEU A 23 -0.08 -12.37 7.04
CA LEU A 23 -1.46 -12.55 7.52
C LEU A 23 -1.63 -12.08 8.96
N GLU A 24 -0.71 -12.44 9.85
CA GLU A 24 -0.74 -12.01 11.25
C GLU A 24 -0.60 -10.48 11.35
N PHE A 25 0.37 -9.94 10.60
CA PHE A 25 0.62 -8.51 10.52
C PHE A 25 -0.61 -7.73 10.01
N ALA A 26 -1.18 -8.15 8.88
CA ALA A 26 -2.35 -7.51 8.29
C ALA A 26 -3.60 -7.62 9.18
N ARG A 27 -3.76 -8.73 9.92
CA ARG A 27 -4.84 -8.90 10.89
C ARG A 27 -4.70 -7.93 12.07
N GLY A 28 -3.48 -7.71 12.54
CA GLY A 28 -3.18 -6.66 13.53
C GLY A 28 -3.60 -5.27 13.04
N LEU A 29 -3.21 -4.90 11.82
CA LEU A 29 -3.61 -3.63 11.20
C LEU A 29 -5.14 -3.51 11.08
N HIS A 30 -5.81 -4.57 10.62
CA HIS A 30 -7.27 -4.59 10.51
C HIS A 30 -7.97 -4.41 11.86
N ASN A 31 -7.47 -5.06 12.92
CA ASN A 31 -8.00 -4.91 14.28
C ASN A 31 -7.87 -3.47 14.79
N LEU A 32 -6.81 -2.77 14.38
CA LEU A 32 -6.59 -1.34 14.64
C LEU A 32 -7.38 -0.41 13.71
N LYS A 33 -8.25 -0.96 12.84
CA LYS A 33 -9.06 -0.22 11.86
C LYS A 33 -8.23 0.52 10.81
N VAL A 34 -7.02 0.06 10.54
CA VAL A 34 -6.20 0.55 9.43
C VAL A 34 -6.75 0.00 8.12
N GLU A 35 -6.96 0.87 7.14
CA GLU A 35 -7.32 0.47 5.79
C GLU A 35 -6.10 -0.09 5.06
N ILE A 36 -6.27 -1.23 4.40
CA ILE A 36 -5.18 -1.92 3.69
C ILE A 36 -5.40 -1.79 2.19
N LEU A 37 -4.45 -1.14 1.52
CA LEU A 37 -4.29 -1.21 0.07
C LEU A 37 -3.30 -2.34 -0.26
N SER A 38 -3.64 -3.17 -1.23
CA SER A 38 -2.70 -4.20 -1.74
C SER A 38 -2.93 -4.50 -3.22
N THR A 39 -2.09 -5.36 -3.78
CA THR A 39 -2.15 -5.70 -5.21
C THR A 39 -1.72 -7.13 -5.48
N GLY A 40 -2.26 -7.73 -6.55
CA GLY A 40 -1.86 -9.04 -7.06
C GLY A 40 -1.99 -10.13 -6.01
N GLY A 41 -1.02 -11.06 -5.99
CA GLY A 41 -1.06 -12.22 -5.09
C GLY A 41 -1.11 -11.87 -3.59
N THR A 42 -0.67 -10.67 -3.18
CA THR A 42 -0.78 -10.23 -1.79
C THR A 42 -2.21 -9.81 -1.45
N ALA A 43 -2.88 -9.05 -2.33
CA ALA A 43 -4.30 -8.72 -2.16
C ALA A 43 -5.17 -9.99 -2.13
N GLN A 44 -4.90 -10.92 -3.05
CA GLN A 44 -5.60 -12.20 -3.10
C GLN A 44 -5.47 -12.98 -1.80
N LEU A 45 -4.24 -13.17 -1.30
CA LEU A 45 -3.98 -13.89 -0.05
C LEU A 45 -4.73 -13.29 1.15
N LEU A 46 -4.73 -11.96 1.27
CA LEU A 46 -5.42 -11.26 2.35
C LEU A 46 -6.94 -11.46 2.26
N ARG A 47 -7.51 -11.31 1.06
CA ARG A 47 -8.94 -11.48 0.80
C ARG A 47 -9.41 -12.90 1.09
N GLU A 48 -8.69 -13.91 0.61
CA GLU A 48 -8.98 -15.32 0.87
C GLU A 48 -8.90 -15.69 2.36
N SER A 49 -8.08 -14.97 3.12
CA SER A 49 -7.94 -15.12 4.57
C SER A 49 -8.96 -14.31 5.39
N GLY A 50 -9.98 -13.74 4.74
CA GLY A 50 -11.05 -12.96 5.35
C GLY A 50 -10.60 -11.59 5.88
N ILE A 51 -9.46 -11.07 5.41
CA ILE A 51 -8.97 -9.73 5.79
C ILE A 51 -9.45 -8.74 4.72
N PRO A 52 -10.24 -7.71 5.10
CA PRO A 52 -10.65 -6.67 4.17
C PRO A 52 -9.45 -5.96 3.56
N VAL A 53 -9.43 -5.87 2.23
CA VAL A 53 -8.36 -5.26 1.46
C VAL A 53 -8.96 -4.56 0.26
N VAL A 54 -8.48 -3.35 -0.01
CA VAL A 54 -8.82 -2.60 -1.22
C VAL A 54 -7.74 -2.86 -2.25
N GLU A 55 -8.15 -3.27 -3.45
CA GLU A 55 -7.19 -3.52 -4.52
C GLU A 55 -6.71 -2.19 -5.13
N VAL A 56 -5.41 -2.09 -5.43
CA VAL A 56 -4.82 -0.86 -5.98
C VAL A 56 -5.49 -0.44 -7.29
N SER A 57 -5.92 -1.39 -8.13
CA SER A 57 -6.67 -1.08 -9.36
C SER A 57 -8.00 -0.40 -9.06
N ASP A 58 -8.72 -0.87 -8.04
CA ASP A 58 -10.02 -0.31 -7.64
C ASP A 58 -9.83 1.10 -7.05
N TYR A 59 -8.81 1.29 -6.22
CA TYR A 59 -8.47 2.59 -5.64
C TYR A 59 -8.04 3.62 -6.70
N THR A 60 -7.21 3.19 -7.65
CA THR A 60 -6.68 4.08 -8.69
C THR A 60 -7.72 4.34 -9.79
N GLY A 61 -8.58 3.36 -10.08
CA GLY A 61 -9.44 3.32 -11.27
C GLY A 61 -8.68 2.91 -12.53
N PHE A 62 -7.43 2.46 -12.40
CA PHE A 62 -6.57 2.09 -13.52
C PHE A 62 -6.45 0.56 -13.59
N PRO A 63 -6.77 -0.07 -14.73
CA PRO A 63 -6.76 -1.52 -14.86
C PRO A 63 -5.33 -2.07 -14.81
N GLU A 64 -5.20 -3.37 -14.53
CA GLU A 64 -3.91 -4.04 -14.65
C GLU A 64 -3.46 -4.09 -16.12
N MET A 65 -2.19 -3.74 -16.36
CA MET A 65 -1.57 -3.81 -17.69
C MET A 65 -0.11 -4.22 -17.60
N MET A 66 0.45 -4.72 -18.71
CA MET A 66 1.85 -5.15 -18.83
C MET A 66 2.27 -6.19 -17.77
N GLY A 67 1.38 -7.13 -17.44
CA GLY A 67 1.64 -8.15 -16.40
C GLY A 67 1.85 -7.54 -15.01
N GLY A 68 1.15 -6.44 -14.71
CA GLY A 68 1.20 -5.78 -13.41
C GLY A 68 2.41 -4.87 -13.18
N ARG A 69 3.25 -4.62 -14.20
CA ARG A 69 4.47 -3.81 -14.08
C ARG A 69 4.25 -2.36 -13.67
N VAL A 70 3.11 -1.76 -14.03
CA VAL A 70 2.86 -0.32 -13.86
C VAL A 70 1.69 -0.01 -12.92
N LYS A 71 1.13 -1.02 -12.25
CA LYS A 71 -0.11 -0.88 -11.46
C LYS A 71 0.00 0.07 -10.26
N THR A 72 1.18 0.20 -9.67
CA THR A 72 1.43 1.11 -8.53
C THR A 72 2.02 2.44 -8.95
N LEU A 73 2.46 2.59 -10.22
CA LEU A 73 3.04 3.82 -10.77
C LEU A 73 1.94 4.84 -11.13
N HIS A 74 1.14 5.19 -10.12
CA HIS A 74 -0.04 6.04 -10.28
C HIS A 74 0.01 7.23 -9.29
N PRO A 75 -0.42 8.45 -9.70
CA PRO A 75 -0.41 9.63 -8.82
C PRO A 75 -1.18 9.45 -7.50
N LYS A 76 -2.31 8.73 -7.50
CA LYS A 76 -3.05 8.42 -6.26
C LYS A 76 -2.25 7.57 -5.25
N ILE A 77 -1.31 6.74 -5.71
CA ILE A 77 -0.44 5.94 -4.84
C ILE A 77 0.73 6.80 -4.39
N HIS A 78 1.50 7.33 -5.34
CA HIS A 78 2.70 8.10 -5.02
C HIS A 78 2.39 9.42 -4.31
N GLY A 79 1.30 10.11 -4.65
CA GLY A 79 0.84 11.29 -3.93
C GLY A 79 0.37 10.97 -2.51
N GLY A 80 -0.18 9.77 -2.28
CA GLY A 80 -0.51 9.30 -0.93
C GLY A 80 0.73 9.07 -0.06
N ILE A 81 1.83 8.60 -0.67
CA ILE A 81 3.12 8.34 0.00
C ILE A 81 3.94 9.63 0.20
N LEU A 82 3.99 10.49 -0.83
CA LEU A 82 4.90 11.64 -0.90
C LEU A 82 4.26 12.95 -0.43
N GLY A 83 2.93 13.01 -0.33
CA GLY A 83 2.21 14.22 0.04
C GLY A 83 2.54 14.67 1.47
N ARG A 84 2.92 15.95 1.63
CA ARG A 84 3.23 16.52 2.94
C ARG A 84 1.95 16.80 3.70
N ARG A 85 1.86 16.27 4.92
CA ARG A 85 0.73 16.52 5.83
C ARG A 85 0.64 18.01 6.15
N GLY A 86 -0.48 18.63 5.77
CA GLY A 86 -0.70 20.06 5.94
C GLY A 86 -0.53 20.83 4.62
N PRO A 87 0.70 21.13 4.16
CA PRO A 87 0.94 21.96 2.98
C PRO A 87 0.22 21.47 1.71
N ASP A 88 0.19 20.16 1.49
CA ASP A 88 -0.34 19.58 0.25
C ASP A 88 -1.80 19.10 0.42
N LYS A 89 -2.40 19.30 1.59
CA LYS A 89 -3.74 18.77 1.93
C LYS A 89 -4.82 19.20 0.94
N VAL A 90 -4.80 20.46 0.52
CA VAL A 90 -5.81 21.02 -0.41
C VAL A 90 -5.72 20.35 -1.77
N GLU A 91 -4.51 20.24 -2.33
CA GLU A 91 -4.28 19.61 -3.63
C GLU A 91 -4.58 18.10 -3.60
N MET A 92 -4.10 17.40 -2.57
CA MET A 92 -4.40 15.98 -2.38
C MET A 92 -5.91 15.73 -2.30
N THR A 93 -6.64 16.54 -1.54
CA THR A 93 -8.11 16.41 -1.41
C THR A 93 -8.80 16.66 -2.75
N ALA A 94 -8.40 17.71 -3.48
CA ALA A 94 -8.97 18.04 -4.80
C ALA A 94 -8.78 16.92 -5.82
N MET A 95 -7.67 16.18 -5.74
CA MET A 95 -7.34 15.07 -6.64
C MET A 95 -7.82 13.70 -6.12
N GLY A 96 -8.55 13.66 -4.99
CA GLY A 96 -9.01 12.42 -4.38
C GLY A 96 -7.88 11.51 -3.89
N ILE A 97 -6.75 12.10 -3.50
CA ILE A 97 -5.57 11.42 -2.97
C ILE A 97 -5.66 11.44 -1.46
N THR A 98 -5.69 10.26 -0.84
CA THR A 98 -5.68 10.14 0.61
C THR A 98 -4.31 9.61 1.08
N PRO A 99 -3.76 10.11 2.20
CA PRO A 99 -2.44 9.72 2.69
C PRO A 99 -2.27 8.21 2.87
N ILE A 100 -1.05 7.73 2.67
CA ILE A 100 -0.60 6.37 2.97
C ILE A 100 0.46 6.50 4.06
N ASP A 101 0.12 6.07 5.28
CA ASP A 101 0.93 6.32 6.47
C ASP A 101 1.96 5.22 6.72
N LEU A 102 1.71 4.03 6.16
CA LEU A 102 2.55 2.86 6.32
C LEU A 102 2.76 2.18 4.96
N VAL A 103 4.02 1.94 4.59
CA VAL A 103 4.38 1.21 3.37
C VAL A 103 5.15 -0.04 3.75
N VAL A 104 4.60 -1.20 3.40
CA VAL A 104 5.14 -2.52 3.73
C VAL A 104 5.47 -3.22 2.42
N VAL A 105 6.75 -3.18 2.06
CA VAL A 105 7.26 -3.68 0.79
C VAL A 105 8.52 -4.50 1.04
N ASN A 106 8.59 -5.66 0.41
CA ASN A 106 9.84 -6.38 0.20
C ASN A 106 9.93 -6.74 -1.29
N LEU A 107 11.16 -6.82 -1.79
CA LEU A 107 11.43 -6.98 -3.22
C LEU A 107 11.58 -8.45 -3.58
N TYR A 108 11.38 -8.76 -4.86
CA TYR A 108 11.74 -10.06 -5.40
C TYR A 108 13.22 -10.35 -5.12
N PRO A 109 13.58 -11.55 -4.65
CA PRO A 109 14.97 -11.90 -4.37
C PRO A 109 15.73 -12.07 -5.69
N PHE A 110 16.24 -10.96 -6.21
CA PHE A 110 16.87 -10.90 -7.52
C PHE A 110 18.09 -11.84 -7.60
N GLU A 111 18.94 -11.84 -6.58
CA GLU A 111 20.11 -12.72 -6.49
C GLU A 111 19.75 -14.20 -6.63
N GLN A 112 18.71 -14.65 -5.93
CA GLN A 112 18.22 -16.04 -6.02
C GLN A 112 17.65 -16.37 -7.40
N THR A 113 17.17 -15.36 -8.13
CA THR A 113 16.62 -15.52 -9.48
C THR A 113 17.71 -15.64 -10.55
N VAL A 114 18.85 -14.97 -10.36
CA VAL A 114 19.97 -14.96 -11.33
C VAL A 114 21.06 -15.98 -11.05
N ALA A 115 21.09 -16.59 -9.86
CA ALA A 115 22.05 -17.63 -9.49
C ALA A 115 21.82 -19.00 -10.18
N THR A 116 21.06 -19.01 -11.29
CA THR A 116 20.67 -20.21 -12.05
C THR A 116 21.61 -20.45 -13.21
#